data_AF-A4SB24-F1
#
_entry.id   AF-A4SB24-F1
#
_cell.length_a   1.000
_cell.length_b   1.000
_cell.length_c   1.000
_cell.angle_alpha   90.00
_cell.angle_beta   90.00
_cell.angle_gamma   90.00
#
_symmetry.space_group_name_H-M   'P 1'
#
loop_
_entity.id
_entity.type
_entity.pdbx_description
1 polymer ?
#
loop_
_entity_poly.entity_id
_entity_poly.type
_entity_poly.pdbx_seq_one_letter_code
_entity_poly.pdbx_strand_id
1 'polypeptide(L)'
;MYEPSVLCPSLQYSCDACGDLPILRRRWVCERCEDYDLCEQCHARQHKRQRERARGRPESGSSTTTTTTSEEDENGDFAHDATHEMRAFAVEDDMEPVTKGKLRDCVLDAASRWYVETLRNAKQGDANAAALAAQMLLVGYGCNADADEASYWQNVARSSGARRVEGVYDELP
;
A
#
# COMPACT_ATOMS: atom_id res chain seq x y z
N MET A 1 11.67 -8.20 3.48
CA MET A 1 10.36 -7.56 3.67
C MET A 1 9.37 -8.63 4.07
N TYR A 2 8.80 -8.53 5.28
CA TYR A 2 7.83 -9.52 5.77
C TYR A 2 6.51 -9.28 5.05
N GLU A 3 6.05 -10.30 4.32
CA GLU A 3 4.73 -10.29 3.71
C GLU A 3 3.70 -10.12 4.85
N PRO A 4 2.66 -9.27 4.70
CA PRO A 4 1.66 -9.17 5.75
C PRO A 4 1.18 -10.59 6.03
N SER A 5 1.08 -10.92 7.31
CA SER A 5 0.78 -12.25 7.80
C SER A 5 -0.67 -12.63 7.45
N VAL A 6 -1.04 -12.70 6.18
CA VAL A 6 -2.42 -12.94 5.74
C VAL A 6 -2.63 -14.43 5.53
N LEU A 7 -3.73 -14.96 6.07
CA LEU A 7 -4.09 -16.36 5.87
C LEU A 7 -4.47 -16.67 4.41
N CYS A 8 -4.85 -15.65 3.64
CA CYS A 8 -5.20 -15.74 2.22
C CYS A 8 -4.17 -14.96 1.38
N PRO A 9 -3.39 -15.63 0.51
CA PRO A 9 -2.41 -14.96 -0.37
C PRO A 9 -3.01 -13.89 -1.28
N SER A 10 -4.28 -14.02 -1.64
CA SER A 10 -5.01 -13.04 -2.45
C SER A 10 -5.22 -11.70 -1.73
N LEU A 11 -5.20 -11.69 -0.40
CA LEU A 11 -5.36 -10.50 0.45
C LEU A 11 -4.03 -9.81 0.78
N GLN A 12 -2.93 -10.26 0.19
CA GLN A 12 -1.58 -9.82 0.50
C GLN A 12 -1.22 -8.43 -0.07
N TYR A 13 -1.92 -7.97 -1.12
CA TYR A 13 -1.49 -6.79 -1.89
C TYR A 13 -2.61 -5.78 -2.14
N SER A 14 -2.49 -4.59 -1.56
CA SER A 14 -3.43 -3.47 -1.72
C SER A 14 -2.99 -2.49 -2.80
N CYS A 15 -3.93 -1.80 -3.43
CA CYS A 15 -3.61 -0.68 -4.31
C CYS A 15 -3.18 0.54 -3.50
N ASP A 16 -2.00 1.10 -3.74
CA ASP A 16 -1.50 2.28 -2.99
C ASP A 16 -2.22 3.58 -3.33
N ALA A 17 -2.90 3.65 -4.48
CA ALA A 17 -3.63 4.85 -4.89
C ALA A 17 -5.05 4.95 -4.33
N CYS A 18 -5.75 3.82 -4.17
CA CYS A 18 -7.15 3.81 -3.68
C CYS A 18 -7.36 2.93 -2.45
N GLY A 19 -6.35 2.16 -2.04
CA GLY A 19 -6.44 1.18 -0.98
C GLY A 19 -7.01 -0.16 -1.40
N ASP A 20 -7.66 -0.31 -2.56
CA ASP A 20 -8.40 -1.52 -2.96
C ASP A 20 -7.63 -2.80 -2.65
N LEU A 21 -8.25 -3.68 -1.88
CA LEU A 21 -7.67 -4.94 -1.40
C LEU A 21 -8.81 -5.97 -1.26
N PRO A 22 -8.72 -7.13 -1.92
CA PRO A 22 -7.67 -7.53 -2.86
C PRO A 22 -7.71 -6.72 -4.18
N ILE A 23 -6.56 -6.55 -4.83
CA ILE A 23 -6.52 -6.00 -6.19
C ILE A 23 -7.12 -7.02 -7.16
N LEU A 24 -8.26 -6.70 -7.77
CA LEU A 24 -8.95 -7.60 -8.70
C LEU A 24 -8.42 -7.48 -10.14
N ARG A 25 -8.55 -8.58 -10.90
CA ARG A 25 -8.22 -8.75 -12.33
C ARG A 25 -6.74 -8.63 -12.68
N ARG A 26 -6.16 -7.46 -12.42
CA ARG A 26 -4.78 -7.14 -12.79
C ARG A 26 -4.14 -6.25 -11.74
N ARG A 27 -3.11 -6.80 -11.11
CA ARG A 27 -2.22 -6.09 -10.20
C ARG A 27 -1.04 -5.54 -10.99
N TRP A 28 -0.83 -4.24 -10.91
CA TRP A 28 0.29 -3.54 -11.52
C TRP A 28 1.33 -3.29 -10.45
N VAL A 29 2.48 -3.93 -10.54
CA VAL A 29 3.58 -3.80 -9.58
C VAL A 29 4.63 -2.89 -10.19
N CYS A 30 5.12 -1.92 -9.44
CA CYS A 30 6.28 -1.13 -9.87
C CYS A 30 7.55 -2.01 -9.81
N GLU A 31 8.36 -2.02 -10.86
CA GLU A 31 9.61 -2.80 -10.84
C GLU A 31 10.76 -2.06 -10.12
N ARG A 32 10.56 -0.79 -9.75
CA ARG A 32 11.58 0.07 -9.12
C ARG A 32 11.23 0.53 -7.72
N CYS A 33 9.96 0.75 -7.42
CA CYS A 33 9.51 1.09 -6.08
C CYS A 33 9.32 -0.18 -5.27
N GLU A 34 9.75 -0.13 -4.02
CA GLU A 34 9.37 -1.13 -3.02
C GLU A 34 7.88 -0.98 -2.72
N ASP A 35 7.18 -2.11 -2.57
CA ASP A 35 5.76 -2.26 -2.22
C ASP A 35 4.69 -1.50 -3.04
N TYR A 36 5.05 -0.82 -4.13
CA TYR A 36 4.08 -0.03 -4.87
C TYR A 36 3.26 -0.86 -5.88
N ASP A 37 2.00 -1.04 -5.55
CA ASP A 37 1.00 -1.81 -6.28
C ASP A 37 -0.20 -0.96 -6.67
N LEU A 38 -0.67 -1.09 -7.90
CA LEU A 38 -1.87 -0.42 -8.39
C LEU A 38 -2.89 -1.41 -8.93
N CYS A 39 -4.16 -1.14 -8.65
CA CYS A 39 -5.25 -1.79 -9.35
C CYS A 39 -5.34 -1.29 -10.80
N GLU A 40 -5.96 -2.10 -11.66
CA GLU A 40 -6.14 -1.81 -13.08
C GLU A 40 -6.70 -0.40 -13.35
N GLN A 41 -7.64 0.04 -12.52
CA GLN A 41 -8.30 1.34 -12.65
C GLN A 41 -7.36 2.50 -12.29
N CYS A 42 -6.57 2.35 -11.22
CA CYS A 42 -5.63 3.37 -10.78
C CYS A 42 -4.46 3.49 -11.75
N HIS A 43 -3.92 2.37 -12.24
CA HIS A 43 -2.89 2.37 -13.28
C HIS A 43 -3.38 3.07 -14.57
N ALA A 44 -4.59 2.73 -15.04
CA ALA A 44 -5.18 3.37 -16.22
C ALA A 44 -5.37 4.89 -16.06
N ARG A 45 -5.79 5.35 -14.87
CA ARG A 45 -5.93 6.78 -14.55
C ARG A 45 -4.59 7.51 -14.58
N GLN A 46 -3.53 6.92 -14.02
CA GLN A 46 -2.19 7.51 -14.02
C GLN A 46 -1.63 7.62 -15.45
N HIS A 47 -1.76 6.56 -16.25
CA HIS A 47 -1.28 6.54 -17.62
C HIS A 47 -2.05 7.52 -18.54
N LYS A 48 -3.35 7.75 -18.29
CA LYS A 48 -4.13 8.78 -19.00
C LYS A 48 -3.60 10.19 -18.70
N ARG A 49 -3.33 10.50 -17.43
CA ARG A 49 -2.78 11.80 -17.00
C ARG A 49 -1.42 12.09 -17.64
N GLN A 50 -0.54 11.09 -17.71
CA GLN A 50 0.77 11.24 -18.37
C GLN A 50 0.63 11.59 -19.86
N ARG A 51 -0.27 10.90 -20.58
CA ARG A 51 -0.55 11.17 -22.00
C ARG A 51 -1.14 12.56 -22.25
N GLU A 52 -2.02 13.04 -21.36
CA GLU A 52 -2.59 14.39 -21.45
C GLU A 52 -1.52 15.46 -21.19
N ARG A 53 -0.66 15.25 -20.19
CA ARG A 53 0.46 16.15 -19.87
C ARG A 53 1.49 16.24 -21.00
N ALA A 54 1.76 15.13 -21.70
CA ALA A 54 2.62 15.11 -22.88
C ALA A 54 2.03 15.84 -24.10
N ARG A 55 0.69 15.93 -24.19
CA ARG A 55 -0.02 16.60 -25.30
C ARG A 55 -0.26 18.11 -25.05
N GLY A 56 -0.09 18.59 -23.82
CA GLY A 56 -0.41 19.95 -23.41
C GLY A 56 0.77 20.94 -23.37
N ARG A 57 1.95 20.61 -23.89
CA ARG A 57 3.11 21.52 -23.89
C ARG A 57 3.20 22.30 -25.20
N PRO A 58 2.88 23.60 -25.25
CA PRO A 58 3.39 24.46 -26.31
C PRO A 58 4.85 24.79 -26.00
N GLU A 59 5.72 24.60 -26.97
CA GLU A 59 7.09 25.12 -26.91
C GLU A 59 7.04 26.65 -26.99
N SER A 60 7.48 27.32 -25.93
CA SER A 60 7.94 28.69 -26.03
C SER A 60 9.21 28.80 -25.19
N GLY A 61 10.33 29.01 -25.89
CA GLY A 61 11.64 29.07 -25.27
C GLY A 61 11.81 30.33 -24.43
N SER A 62 12.57 30.19 -23.34
CA SER A 62 13.47 31.24 -22.89
C SER A 62 14.51 30.65 -21.96
N SER A 63 15.76 30.64 -22.44
CA SER A 63 16.95 30.50 -21.61
C SER A 63 17.10 31.73 -20.75
N THR A 64 17.08 31.62 -19.42
CA THR A 64 17.94 32.43 -18.55
C THR A 64 18.20 31.70 -17.23
N THR A 65 19.48 31.58 -16.93
CA THR A 65 20.09 31.03 -15.72
C THR A 65 19.66 31.74 -14.44
N THR A 66 19.47 30.99 -13.35
CA THR A 66 19.83 31.46 -12.01
C THR A 66 20.27 30.28 -11.16
N THR A 67 21.57 30.27 -10.87
CA THR A 67 22.19 29.50 -9.81
C THR A 67 21.72 30.07 -8.48
N THR A 68 21.09 29.25 -7.66
CA THR A 68 21.04 29.44 -6.20
C THR A 68 21.52 28.14 -5.56
N THR A 69 22.79 28.17 -5.17
CA THR A 69 23.38 27.30 -4.16
C THR A 69 22.84 27.70 -2.80
N SER A 70 22.13 26.79 -2.10
CA SER A 70 22.18 26.64 -0.64
C SER A 70 21.19 25.57 -0.16
N GLU A 71 21.75 24.43 0.25
CA GLU A 71 21.44 23.71 1.50
C GLU A 71 20.00 23.24 1.78
N GLU A 72 19.52 22.17 1.14
CA GLU A 72 18.31 21.44 1.61
C GLU A 72 18.42 19.92 1.36
N ASP A 73 18.50 19.17 2.45
CA ASP A 73 18.06 17.79 2.69
C ASP A 73 18.55 16.64 1.77
N GLU A 74 19.63 15.97 2.19
CA GLU A 74 19.97 14.59 1.78
C GLU A 74 19.02 13.56 2.41
N ASN A 75 17.73 13.62 2.06
CA ASN A 75 16.80 12.51 2.26
C ASN A 75 16.22 12.13 0.89
N GLY A 76 16.71 11.02 0.34
CA GLY A 76 16.23 10.48 -0.93
C GLY A 76 14.74 10.16 -0.86
N ASP A 77 13.93 11.00 -1.48
CA ASP A 77 12.50 10.82 -1.69
C ASP A 77 12.27 9.60 -2.60
N PHE A 78 11.99 8.43 -2.01
CA PHE A 78 11.62 7.20 -2.74
C PHE A 78 10.14 7.22 -3.20
N ALA A 79 9.60 8.40 -3.45
CA ALA A 79 8.26 8.56 -4.00
C ALA A 79 8.20 7.92 -5.41
N HIS A 80 7.12 7.18 -5.67
CA HIS A 80 6.90 6.60 -6.99
C HIS A 80 6.87 7.67 -8.09
N ASP A 81 7.84 7.64 -8.99
CA ASP A 81 7.91 8.52 -10.14
C ASP A 81 7.13 7.98 -11.35
N ALA A 82 6.58 8.90 -12.15
CA ALA A 82 5.79 8.58 -13.33
C ALA A 82 6.58 7.83 -14.42
N THR A 83 7.92 7.84 -14.39
CA THR A 83 8.78 7.12 -15.34
C THR A 83 9.03 5.67 -14.96
N HIS A 84 8.65 5.23 -13.76
CA HIS A 84 8.85 3.86 -13.34
C HIS A 84 7.93 2.90 -14.12
N GLU A 85 8.52 1.85 -14.68
CA GLU A 85 7.79 0.82 -15.41
C GLU A 85 7.02 -0.07 -14.44
N MET A 86 5.78 -0.40 -14.81
CA MET A 86 4.90 -1.26 -14.02
C MET A 86 4.59 -2.55 -14.76
N ARG A 87 4.78 -3.68 -14.07
CA ARG A 87 4.49 -5.02 -14.57
C ARG A 87 3.10 -5.47 -14.16
N ALA A 88 2.37 -6.07 -15.09
CA ALA A 88 1.04 -6.62 -14.85
C ALA A 88 1.10 -8.10 -14.43
N PHE A 89 0.44 -8.43 -13.32
CA PHE A 89 0.16 -9.78 -12.88
C PHE A 89 -1.35 -10.03 -12.96
N ALA A 90 -1.75 -11.14 -13.58
CA ALA A 90 -3.15 -11.55 -13.65
C ALA A 90 -3.59 -12.11 -12.29
N VAL A 91 -4.72 -11.65 -11.79
CA VAL A 91 -5.35 -12.17 -10.58
C VAL A 91 -6.57 -12.96 -11.01
N GLU A 92 -6.49 -14.29 -10.92
CA GLU A 92 -7.56 -15.23 -11.33
C GLU A 92 -8.62 -15.45 -10.25
N ASP A 93 -8.39 -14.91 -9.06
CA ASP A 93 -9.27 -15.03 -7.90
C ASP A 93 -10.51 -14.12 -8.05
N ASP A 94 -11.70 -14.72 -8.06
CA ASP A 94 -12.99 -14.03 -8.16
C ASP A 94 -13.47 -13.49 -6.81
N MET A 95 -12.89 -13.98 -5.71
CA MET A 95 -12.98 -13.50 -4.32
C MET A 95 -14.39 -13.07 -3.88
N GLU A 96 -15.40 -13.83 -4.28
CA GLU A 96 -16.70 -13.77 -3.61
C GLU A 96 -16.49 -14.05 -2.11
N PRO A 97 -17.10 -13.25 -1.21
CA PRO A 97 -17.05 -13.54 0.21
C PRO A 97 -17.55 -14.97 0.44
N VAL A 98 -16.87 -15.71 1.32
CA VAL A 98 -17.23 -17.09 1.61
C VAL A 98 -18.53 -17.07 2.41
N THR A 99 -19.65 -17.12 1.70
CA THR A 99 -21.01 -17.03 2.27
C THR A 99 -21.63 -18.40 2.56
N LYS A 100 -20.98 -19.48 2.12
CA LYS A 100 -21.46 -20.87 2.25
C LYS A 100 -20.30 -21.81 2.60
N GLY A 101 -20.61 -22.90 3.30
CA GLY A 101 -19.62 -23.90 3.72
C GLY A 101 -19.57 -24.06 5.23
N LYS A 102 -18.40 -24.41 5.77
CA LYS A 102 -18.22 -24.52 7.22
C LYS A 102 -18.14 -23.12 7.81
N LEU A 103 -18.87 -22.90 8.91
CA LEU A 103 -18.90 -21.61 9.60
C LEU A 103 -17.49 -21.07 9.91
N ARG A 104 -16.57 -21.96 10.33
CA ARG A 104 -15.18 -21.58 10.61
C ARG A 104 -14.49 -20.91 9.40
N ASP A 105 -14.76 -21.40 8.19
CA ASP A 105 -14.09 -20.93 6.98
C ASP A 105 -14.68 -19.56 6.58
N CYS A 106 -16.01 -19.39 6.71
CA CYS A 106 -16.67 -18.09 6.56
C CYS A 106 -16.17 -17.04 7.56
N VAL A 107 -16.01 -17.44 8.84
CA VAL A 107 -15.52 -16.55 9.90
C VAL A 107 -14.07 -16.16 9.67
N LEU A 108 -13.22 -17.10 9.21
CA LEU A 108 -11.82 -16.82 8.88
C LEU A 108 -11.69 -15.89 7.67
N ASP A 109 -12.49 -16.08 6.60
CA ASP A 109 -12.53 -15.16 5.45
C ASP A 109 -12.95 -13.76 5.89
N ALA A 110 -14.03 -13.64 6.66
CA ALA A 110 -14.51 -12.36 7.18
C ALA A 110 -13.48 -11.67 8.08
N ALA A 111 -12.84 -12.41 8.99
CA ALA A 111 -11.81 -11.88 9.87
C ALA A 111 -10.57 -11.42 9.09
N SER A 112 -10.17 -12.16 8.05
CA SER A 112 -9.02 -11.81 7.20
C SER A 112 -9.29 -10.52 6.42
N ARG A 113 -10.49 -10.39 5.85
CA ARG A 113 -10.93 -9.15 5.17
C ARG A 113 -11.02 -7.97 6.13
N TRP A 114 -11.47 -8.21 7.37
CA TRP A 114 -11.52 -7.16 8.39
C TRP A 114 -10.13 -6.69 8.83
N TYR A 115 -9.17 -7.61 8.99
CA TYR A 115 -7.77 -7.27 9.29
C TYR A 115 -7.18 -6.35 8.23
N VAL A 116 -7.36 -6.74 6.98
CA VAL A 116 -6.98 -6.00 5.78
C VAL A 116 -7.54 -4.58 5.75
N GLU A 117 -8.84 -4.43 6.00
CA GLU A 117 -9.49 -3.12 6.04
C GLU A 117 -8.92 -2.25 7.17
N THR A 118 -8.66 -2.88 8.32
CA THR A 118 -8.09 -2.23 9.49
C THR A 118 -6.68 -1.73 9.21
N LEU A 119 -5.82 -2.54 8.58
CA LEU A 119 -4.49 -2.12 8.15
C LEU A 119 -4.54 -0.96 7.16
N ARG A 120 -5.49 -0.97 6.21
CA ARG A 120 -5.66 0.14 5.27
C ARG A 120 -5.97 1.44 6.03
N ASN A 121 -6.93 1.41 6.93
CA ASN A 121 -7.31 2.59 7.72
C ASN A 121 -6.15 3.06 8.60
N ALA A 122 -5.37 2.13 9.16
CA ALA A 122 -4.15 2.45 9.91
C ALA A 122 -3.11 3.15 9.03
N LYS A 123 -2.86 2.65 7.80
CA LYS A 123 -1.97 3.29 6.81
C LYS A 123 -2.45 4.68 6.37
N GLN A 124 -3.77 4.91 6.37
CA GLN A 124 -4.36 6.23 6.10
C GLN A 124 -4.22 7.22 7.27
N GLY A 125 -3.69 6.77 8.41
CA GLY A 125 -3.41 7.59 9.59
C GLY A 125 -4.47 7.48 10.69
N ASP A 126 -5.43 6.55 10.61
CA ASP A 126 -6.37 6.30 11.71
C ASP A 126 -5.65 5.60 12.88
N ALA A 127 -5.43 6.34 13.96
CA ALA A 127 -4.77 5.84 15.16
C ALA A 127 -5.56 4.71 15.86
N ASN A 128 -6.90 4.71 15.78
CA ASN A 128 -7.71 3.63 16.35
C ASN A 128 -7.57 2.36 15.53
N ALA A 129 -7.55 2.50 14.20
CA ALA A 129 -7.31 1.38 13.30
C ALA A 129 -5.89 0.80 13.50
N ALA A 130 -4.88 1.65 13.72
CA ALA A 130 -3.53 1.20 14.08
C ALA A 130 -3.51 0.40 15.39
N ALA A 131 -4.20 0.87 16.43
CA ALA A 131 -4.30 0.15 17.70
C ALA A 131 -5.01 -1.22 17.53
N LEU A 132 -6.07 -1.25 16.74
CA LEU A 132 -6.80 -2.48 16.44
C LEU A 132 -5.95 -3.46 15.63
N ALA A 133 -5.27 -2.99 14.57
CA ALA A 133 -4.36 -3.81 13.76
C ALA A 133 -3.28 -4.47 14.63
N ALA A 134 -2.70 -3.72 15.56
CA ALA A 134 -1.74 -4.27 16.51
C ALA A 134 -2.32 -5.40 17.38
N GLN A 135 -3.55 -5.24 17.87
CA GLN A 135 -4.21 -6.28 18.65
C GLN A 135 -4.49 -7.53 17.81
N MET A 136 -4.90 -7.34 16.55
CA MET A 136 -5.15 -8.44 15.61
C MET A 136 -3.87 -9.25 15.36
N LEU A 137 -2.73 -8.57 15.17
CA LEU A 137 -1.41 -9.18 15.00
C LEU A 137 -0.89 -9.86 16.27
N LEU A 138 -1.13 -9.30 17.45
CA LEU A 138 -0.69 -9.91 18.70
C LEU A 138 -1.42 -11.22 18.99
N VAL A 139 -2.73 -11.28 18.69
CA VAL A 139 -3.56 -12.46 18.94
C VAL A 139 -3.55 -13.43 17.76
N GLY A 140 -3.40 -12.94 16.54
CA GLY A 140 -3.44 -13.73 15.30
C GLY A 140 -4.84 -14.10 14.85
N TYR A 141 -5.83 -13.20 14.94
CA TYR A 141 -7.15 -13.44 14.34
C TYR A 141 -7.34 -12.62 13.06
N GLY A 142 -7.61 -13.32 11.95
CA GLY A 142 -7.63 -12.73 10.61
C GLY A 142 -6.24 -12.58 9.97
N CYS A 143 -5.18 -12.86 10.71
CA CYS A 143 -3.79 -12.84 10.28
C CYS A 143 -2.96 -13.87 11.06
N ASN A 144 -1.77 -14.24 10.59
CA ASN A 144 -0.78 -14.91 11.44
C ASN A 144 -0.31 -13.93 12.51
N ALA A 145 -0.04 -14.46 13.70
CA ALA A 145 0.44 -13.64 14.79
C ALA A 145 1.86 -13.14 14.49
N ASP A 146 2.09 -11.85 14.65
CA ASP A 146 3.39 -11.20 14.49
C ASP A 146 3.55 -10.14 15.59
N ALA A 147 4.40 -10.44 16.57
CA ALA A 147 4.60 -9.56 17.72
C ALA A 147 5.41 -8.30 17.39
N ASP A 148 6.28 -8.39 16.38
CA ASP A 148 7.16 -7.30 15.97
C ASP A 148 6.33 -6.28 15.18
N GLU A 149 5.53 -6.74 14.21
CA GLU A 149 4.59 -5.90 13.47
C GLU A 149 3.52 -5.29 14.42
N ALA A 150 3.03 -6.05 15.39
CA ALA A 150 2.10 -5.53 16.40
C ALA A 150 2.71 -4.37 17.20
N SER A 151 3.96 -4.48 17.63
CA SER A 151 4.65 -3.45 18.40
C SER A 151 4.83 -2.16 17.60
N TYR A 152 5.13 -2.28 16.30
CA TYR A 152 5.17 -1.15 15.38
C TYR A 152 3.83 -0.41 15.33
N TRP A 153 2.73 -1.13 15.09
CA TRP A 153 1.40 -0.50 15.00
C TRP A 153 0.93 0.10 16.33
N GLN A 154 1.34 -0.45 17.49
CA GLN A 154 1.11 0.18 18.80
C GLN A 154 1.83 1.53 18.92
N ASN A 155 3.07 1.61 18.44
CA ASN A 155 3.82 2.85 18.43
C ASN A 155 3.19 3.89 17.50
N VAL A 156 2.74 3.48 16.31
CA VAL A 156 1.99 4.34 15.36
C VAL A 156 0.68 4.86 15.97
N ALA A 157 -0.05 4.01 16.68
CA ALA A 157 -1.27 4.42 17.38
C ALA A 157 -0.98 5.45 18.49
N ARG A 158 0.09 5.25 19.27
CA ARG A 158 0.52 6.17 20.33
C ARG A 158 0.97 7.52 19.80
N SER A 159 1.62 7.56 18.64
CA SER A 159 2.13 8.80 18.05
C SER A 159 1.07 9.68 17.36
N SER A 160 -0.22 9.32 17.47
CA SER A 160 -1.36 10.12 16.99
C SER A 160 -1.38 10.35 15.48
N GLY A 161 -1.01 9.34 14.69
CA GLY A 161 -1.07 9.36 13.24
C GLY A 161 0.31 9.62 12.63
N ALA A 162 0.97 8.54 12.20
CA ALA A 162 2.13 8.68 11.35
C ALA A 162 1.67 9.25 9.99
N ARG A 163 2.18 10.44 9.64
CA ARG A 163 2.32 10.85 8.24
C ARG A 163 2.95 9.67 7.50
N ARG A 164 2.29 9.22 6.41
CA ARG A 164 2.74 8.20 5.44
C ARG A 164 4.14 7.66 5.79
N VAL A 165 4.19 6.53 6.48
CA VAL A 165 5.45 5.82 6.68
C VAL A 165 5.79 5.19 5.33
N GLU A 166 6.49 5.93 4.47
CA GLU A 166 7.29 5.32 3.42
C GLU A 166 8.37 4.50 4.12
N GLY A 167 8.41 3.19 3.82
CA GLY A 167 9.47 2.23 4.14
C GLY A 167 10.15 2.35 5.51
N VAL A 168 9.79 1.48 6.46
CA VAL A 168 10.53 1.28 7.73
C VAL A 168 10.52 -0.20 8.13
N TYR A 169 11.09 -1.08 7.30
CA TYR A 169 11.52 -2.42 7.77
C TYR A 169 13.02 -2.63 7.62
N ASP A 170 13.79 -1.59 7.28
CA ASP A 170 15.21 -1.76 6.97
C ASP A 170 16.14 -1.88 8.17
N GLU A 171 15.71 -1.58 9.40
CA GLU A 171 16.54 -1.82 10.58
C GLU A 171 15.70 -2.29 11.77
N LEU A 172 15.30 -3.57 11.75
CA LEU A 172 15.17 -4.33 13.00
C LEU A 172 16.59 -4.76 13.43
N PRO A 173 16.97 -4.66 14.71
CA PRO A 173 18.26 -5.17 15.18
C PRO A 173 18.43 -6.69 14.95
#